data_AF-A0A5Q3QCY4-F1
#
_entry.id   AF-A0A5Q3QCY4-F1
#
_cell.length_a   1.000
_cell.length_b   1.000
_cell.length_c   1.000
_cell.angle_alpha   90.00
_cell.angle_beta   90.00
_cell.angle_gamma   90.00
#
_symmetry.space_group_name_H-M   'P 1'
#
loop_
_entity.id
_entity.type
_entity.pdbx_description
1 polymer ?
#
loop_
_entity_poly.entity_id
_entity_poly.type
_entity_poly.pdbx_seq_one_letter_code
_entity_poly.pdbx_strand_id
1 'polypeptide(L)'
;MVGPGRDRAQVWEVGAVDEVGTRPSRVIGERYQVLSELGRGGMGIVWRAWDQVIGREVAIKELHLPDGVAESERRVYEQRVLREARTAGRLNDPGVVTVYDVLAETGTTYIVMELVQAVTLDQLVAQRGALPAETVVDIATQALAALETAHAAGVVHRDVKPANLMVAGSRVKLADFGIAQGYDDPRLTTTGAIIGSPSSMAPERLQGAEATPASDLWALGATLFFALEGYMPFERQTTAATLNAVLTEHPRLSGPHPVLGPVITGLLIADPAARFTAAQVRALLRSAPAGGREPVAAASSGGLRRKHRVLASAIAAVVLFGGGLALGRFVLADSEAPALAEPVTYGPGGDLADFDTGGNKCGAEPLSAVDRVTEEQGVSCSSAHRFEVFADDELFSSVDPDLAYPGAEAMVDYANGVCSATFRSDTIIAVGKSDLRFRAIVPTEGHWDAKRAAIGDDDSDNDQQGSHEIYCVLEHADGDELQSSAVAS
;
A
#
# COMPACT_ATOMS: atom_id res chain seq x y z
N MET A 1 38.95 -45.62 21.02
CA MET A 1 39.95 -44.63 21.47
C MET A 1 40.03 -43.52 20.44
N VAL A 2 39.26 -42.44 20.61
CA VAL A 2 39.56 -41.11 20.06
C VAL A 2 38.99 -40.11 21.06
N GLY A 3 39.89 -39.41 21.75
CA GLY A 3 39.59 -38.23 22.58
C GLY A 3 39.67 -36.94 21.76
N PRO A 4 39.37 -35.79 22.38
CA PRO A 4 38.63 -34.69 21.76
C PRO A 4 39.53 -33.58 21.20
N GLY A 5 39.09 -32.93 20.12
CA GLY A 5 39.71 -31.72 19.57
C GLY A 5 38.80 -30.51 19.73
N ARG A 6 39.24 -29.53 20.53
CA ARG A 6 38.85 -28.12 20.42
C ARG A 6 39.38 -27.59 19.08
N ASP A 7 38.67 -26.69 18.39
CA ASP A 7 39.09 -25.29 18.25
C ASP A 7 38.24 -24.43 17.29
N ARG A 8 38.07 -23.18 17.73
CA ARG A 8 38.12 -21.89 17.00
C ARG A 8 36.98 -21.45 16.07
N ALA A 9 36.33 -20.39 16.54
CA ALA A 9 35.63 -19.37 15.76
C ALA A 9 36.48 -18.85 14.59
N GLN A 10 35.86 -18.74 13.41
CA GLN A 10 36.42 -18.07 12.25
C GLN A 10 36.35 -16.55 12.46
N VAL A 11 37.50 -15.99 12.82
CA VAL A 11 37.84 -14.58 12.67
C VAL A 11 38.15 -14.36 11.18
N TRP A 12 37.49 -13.40 10.55
CA TRP A 12 37.88 -12.94 9.21
C TRP A 12 39.17 -12.13 9.34
N GLU A 13 40.29 -12.73 8.99
CA GLU A 13 41.58 -12.02 8.87
C GLU A 13 41.53 -11.04 7.70
N VAL A 14 42.00 -9.82 7.98
CA VAL A 14 42.18 -8.74 7.02
C VAL A 14 43.27 -9.18 6.02
N GLY A 15 42.84 -9.51 4.80
CA GLY A 15 43.74 -9.84 3.69
C GLY A 15 44.58 -8.64 3.28
N ALA A 16 45.87 -8.90 3.07
CA ALA A 16 46.90 -7.94 2.71
C ALA A 16 46.56 -7.10 1.48
N VAL A 17 47.09 -5.87 1.50
CA VAL A 17 47.01 -4.87 0.43
C VAL A 17 47.85 -5.35 -0.76
N ASP A 18 47.20 -5.76 -1.84
CA ASP A 18 47.89 -5.98 -3.12
C ASP A 18 48.08 -4.63 -3.82
N GLU A 19 49.35 -4.23 -3.99
CA GLU A 19 49.73 -3.03 -4.73
C GLU A 19 49.59 -3.22 -6.26
N VAL A 20 48.69 -2.41 -6.81
CA VAL A 20 48.85 -1.57 -8.02
C VAL A 20 48.94 -2.27 -9.39
N GLY A 21 47.76 -2.42 -10.00
CA GLY A 21 47.54 -1.99 -11.39
C GLY A 21 46.69 -0.72 -11.39
N THR A 22 47.31 0.46 -11.39
CA THR A 22 46.63 1.77 -11.32
C THR A 22 45.79 2.04 -12.57
N ARG A 23 44.53 1.61 -12.56
CA ARG A 23 43.51 2.43 -13.20
C ARG A 23 43.36 3.67 -12.31
N PRO A 24 43.44 4.90 -12.84
CA PRO A 24 43.15 6.08 -12.03
C PRO A 24 41.76 5.87 -11.43
N SER A 25 41.65 5.92 -10.10
CA SER A 25 40.36 5.82 -9.42
C SER A 25 39.49 6.94 -9.98
N ARG A 26 38.38 6.60 -10.64
CA ARG A 26 37.43 7.58 -11.18
C ARG A 26 37.03 8.52 -10.05
N VAL A 27 37.17 9.83 -10.26
CA VAL A 27 36.71 10.86 -9.34
C VAL A 27 35.55 11.58 -10.00
N ILE A 28 34.43 11.69 -9.31
CA ILE A 28 33.23 12.40 -9.77
C ILE A 28 33.24 13.80 -9.13
N GLY A 29 33.03 14.84 -9.94
CA GLY A 29 32.98 16.23 -9.50
C GLY A 29 34.23 16.68 -8.74
N GLU A 30 35.40 16.16 -9.11
CA GLU A 30 36.72 16.44 -8.49
C GLU A 30 36.79 16.19 -6.96
N ARG A 31 35.78 15.52 -6.38
CA ARG A 31 35.64 15.37 -4.92
C ARG A 31 35.39 13.94 -4.47
N TYR A 32 34.62 13.18 -5.25
CA TYR A 32 34.12 11.89 -4.81
C TYR A 32 34.88 10.76 -5.49
N GLN A 33 35.74 10.07 -4.75
CA GLN A 33 36.51 8.93 -5.26
C GLN A 33 35.62 7.70 -5.34
N VAL A 34 35.40 7.17 -6.54
CA VAL A 34 34.63 5.93 -6.71
C VAL A 34 35.41 4.75 -6.14
N LEU A 35 34.77 4.00 -5.24
CA LEU A 35 35.34 2.82 -4.59
C LEU A 35 34.84 1.53 -5.25
N SER A 36 33.52 1.40 -5.45
CA SER A 36 32.89 0.20 -6.01
C SER A 36 31.49 0.50 -6.56
N GLU A 37 31.00 -0.33 -7.48
CA GLU A 37 29.59 -0.33 -7.91
C GLU A 37 28.74 -1.00 -6.83
N LEU A 38 27.62 -0.38 -6.44
CA LEU A 38 26.62 -0.94 -5.51
C LEU A 38 25.48 -1.63 -6.27
N GLY A 39 25.12 -1.12 -7.45
CA GLY A 39 24.08 -1.69 -8.28
C GLY A 39 23.86 -0.89 -9.56
N ARG A 40 23.13 -1.50 -10.49
CA ARG A 40 22.82 -0.94 -11.81
C ARG A 40 21.40 -1.31 -12.21
N GLY A 41 20.66 -0.34 -12.75
CA GLY A 41 19.29 -0.51 -13.21
C GLY A 41 18.97 0.38 -14.41
N GLY A 42 17.71 0.41 -14.82
CA GLY A 42 17.26 1.16 -16.02
C GLY A 42 17.53 2.67 -15.97
N MET A 43 17.59 3.25 -14.77
CA MET A 43 17.82 4.69 -14.57
C MET A 43 19.31 5.06 -14.35
N GLY A 44 20.21 4.08 -14.37
CA GLY A 44 21.66 4.32 -14.25
C GLY A 44 22.36 3.43 -13.22
N ILE A 45 23.45 3.94 -12.63
CA ILE A 45 24.37 3.18 -11.77
C ILE A 45 24.45 3.83 -10.39
N VAL A 46 24.49 3.03 -9.33
CA VAL A 46 24.76 3.50 -7.97
C VAL A 46 26.17 3.08 -7.57
N TRP A 47 26.98 4.05 -7.17
CA TRP A 47 28.37 3.89 -6.76
C TRP A 47 28.52 4.08 -5.26
N ARG A 48 29.41 3.30 -4.63
CA ARG A 48 30.01 3.64 -3.35
C ARG A 48 31.21 4.53 -3.62
N ALA A 49 31.29 5.67 -2.95
CA ALA A 49 32.37 6.61 -3.11
C ALA A 49 32.86 7.16 -1.76
N TRP A 50 34.10 7.64 -1.73
CA TRP A 50 34.68 8.38 -0.62
C TRP A 50 34.63 9.87 -0.92
N ASP A 51 33.97 10.65 -0.06
CA ASP A 51 34.01 12.11 -0.09
C ASP A 51 35.35 12.58 0.49
N GLN A 52 36.26 13.03 -0.37
CA GLN A 52 37.62 13.42 0.02
C GLN A 52 37.67 14.68 0.87
N VAL A 53 36.63 15.52 0.85
CA VAL A 53 36.59 16.79 1.58
C VAL A 53 36.03 16.60 2.99
N ILE A 54 34.89 15.91 3.11
CA ILE A 54 34.26 15.67 4.42
C ILE A 54 34.88 14.45 5.13
N GLY A 55 35.42 13.49 4.39
CA GLY A 55 36.04 12.29 4.93
C GLY A 55 35.03 11.21 5.35
N ARG A 56 34.08 10.86 4.46
CA ARG A 56 33.08 9.82 4.71
C ARG A 56 32.72 9.04 3.43
N GLU A 57 32.21 7.82 3.59
CA GLU A 57 31.60 7.08 2.49
C GLU A 57 30.20 7.64 2.15
N VAL A 58 29.87 7.65 0.86
CA VAL A 58 28.60 8.11 0.30
C VAL A 58 28.13 7.16 -0.81
N ALA A 59 26.83 7.16 -1.09
CA ALA A 59 26.28 6.57 -2.30
C ALA A 59 26.11 7.66 -3.36
N ILE A 60 26.44 7.36 -4.62
CA ILE A 60 26.29 8.30 -5.74
C ILE A 60 25.49 7.61 -6.84
N LYS A 61 24.30 8.14 -7.13
CA LYS A 61 23.47 7.69 -8.24
C LYS A 61 23.81 8.48 -9.49
N GLU A 62 24.45 7.82 -10.44
CA GLU A 62 24.75 8.31 -11.78
C GLU A 62 23.52 8.07 -12.67
N LEU A 63 22.93 9.15 -13.18
CA LEU A 63 21.72 9.08 -14.00
C LEU A 63 22.08 8.98 -15.48
N HIS A 64 21.54 7.96 -16.15
CA HIS A 64 21.68 7.79 -17.60
C HIS A 64 20.37 8.11 -18.29
N LEU A 65 20.44 9.01 -19.27
CA LEU A 65 19.35 9.25 -20.20
C LEU A 65 19.39 8.20 -21.32
N PRO A 66 18.24 7.77 -21.86
CA PRO A 66 18.20 6.90 -23.02
C PRO A 66 18.96 7.50 -24.22
N ASP A 67 19.61 6.65 -25.00
CA ASP A 67 20.27 7.06 -26.23
C ASP A 67 19.28 7.66 -27.24
N GLY A 68 19.65 8.77 -27.90
CA GLY A 68 18.84 9.42 -28.93
C GLY A 68 17.90 10.54 -28.45
N VAL A 69 17.90 10.89 -27.17
CA VAL A 69 17.19 12.08 -26.64
C VAL A 69 17.85 13.38 -27.14
N ALA A 70 17.06 14.33 -27.61
CA ALA A 70 17.58 15.61 -28.10
C ALA A 70 18.20 16.46 -26.97
N GLU A 71 19.24 17.23 -27.28
CA GLU A 71 19.97 18.05 -26.29
C GLU A 71 19.06 19.05 -25.54
N SER A 72 18.06 19.63 -26.21
CA SER A 72 17.09 20.52 -25.56
C SER A 72 16.22 19.80 -24.53
N GLU A 73 15.89 18.55 -24.80
CA GLU A 73 15.07 17.67 -23.98
C GLU A 73 15.87 17.16 -22.77
N ARG A 74 17.13 16.78 -22.99
CA ARG A 74 18.11 16.48 -21.93
C ARG A 74 18.22 17.59 -20.90
N ARG A 75 18.33 18.86 -21.34
CA ARG A 75 18.42 20.01 -20.43
C ARG A 75 17.17 20.20 -19.58
N VAL A 76 15.98 19.97 -20.14
CA VAL A 76 14.72 20.05 -19.39
C VAL A 76 14.68 18.98 -18.31
N TYR A 77 15.12 17.77 -18.61
CA TYR A 77 15.22 16.69 -17.63
C TYR A 77 16.22 16.99 -16.52
N GLU A 78 17.44 17.41 -16.87
CA GLU A 78 18.46 17.78 -15.88
C GLU A 78 17.96 18.88 -14.94
N GLN A 79 17.27 19.90 -15.47
CA GLN A 79 16.65 20.95 -14.65
C GLN A 79 15.57 20.41 -13.71
N ARG A 80 14.76 19.46 -14.16
CA ARG A 80 13.73 18.81 -13.34
C ARG A 80 14.36 17.97 -12.23
N VAL A 81 15.32 17.12 -12.57
CA VAL A 81 16.09 16.31 -11.61
C VAL A 81 16.73 17.21 -10.55
N LEU A 82 17.38 18.30 -10.96
CA LEU A 82 17.99 19.26 -10.03
C LEU A 82 16.95 19.91 -9.11
N ARG A 83 15.76 20.25 -9.63
CA ARG A 83 14.68 20.82 -8.83
C ARG A 83 14.18 19.80 -7.80
N GLU A 84 13.91 18.57 -8.21
CA GLU A 84 13.38 17.52 -7.34
C GLU A 84 14.40 17.10 -6.29
N ALA A 85 15.67 16.96 -6.67
CA ALA A 85 16.76 16.65 -5.75
C ALA A 85 16.98 17.75 -4.69
N ARG A 86 16.83 19.03 -5.06
CA ARG A 86 16.89 20.14 -4.11
C ARG A 86 15.74 20.12 -3.11
N THR A 87 14.53 19.75 -3.56
CA THR A 87 13.39 19.62 -2.64
C THR A 87 13.58 18.42 -1.72
N ALA A 88 13.99 17.27 -2.25
CA ALA A 88 14.30 16.08 -1.46
C ALA A 88 15.45 16.31 -0.46
N GLY A 89 16.50 17.03 -0.85
CA GLY A 89 17.63 17.36 0.03
C GLY A 89 17.30 18.33 1.18
N ARG A 90 16.09 18.91 1.20
CA ARG A 90 15.58 19.69 2.36
C ARG A 90 14.87 18.81 3.39
N LEU A 91 14.55 17.57 3.05
CA LEU A 91 13.96 16.63 4.00
C LEU A 91 15.00 16.25 5.04
N ASN A 92 14.69 16.53 6.31
CA ASN A 92 15.49 16.09 7.45
C ASN A 92 14.64 15.15 8.30
N ASP A 93 14.61 13.88 7.89
CA ASP A 93 13.85 12.83 8.54
C ASP A 93 14.71 11.57 8.71
N PRO A 94 14.74 10.95 9.90
CA PRO A 94 15.54 9.75 10.12
C PRO A 94 15.11 8.55 9.25
N GLY A 95 13.85 8.52 8.82
CA GLY A 95 13.25 7.51 7.93
C GLY A 95 13.44 7.80 6.44
N VAL A 96 14.14 8.88 6.06
CA VAL A 96 14.46 9.22 4.66
C VAL A 96 15.96 9.12 4.42
N VAL A 97 16.36 8.60 3.25
CA VAL A 97 17.76 8.66 2.80
C VAL A 97 18.12 10.10 2.48
N THR A 98 19.14 10.63 3.16
CA THR A 98 19.52 12.03 3.00
C THR A 98 20.24 12.27 1.67
N VAL A 99 19.80 13.26 0.89
CA VAL A 99 20.53 13.76 -0.28
C VAL A 99 21.51 14.84 0.18
N TYR A 100 22.79 14.65 -0.09
CA TYR A 100 23.86 15.56 0.32
C TYR A 100 24.22 16.59 -0.75
N ASP A 101 24.20 16.19 -2.02
CA ASP A 101 24.71 17.01 -3.12
C ASP A 101 24.13 16.57 -4.46
N VAL A 102 24.19 17.46 -5.46
CA VAL A 102 23.82 17.14 -6.85
C VAL A 102 24.83 17.79 -7.78
N LEU A 103 25.44 16.97 -8.64
CA LEU A 103 26.50 17.38 -9.54
C LEU A 103 26.07 17.16 -10.98
N ALA A 104 26.56 17.99 -11.90
CA ALA A 104 26.45 17.79 -13.33
C ALA A 104 27.85 17.83 -13.93
N GLU A 105 28.30 16.73 -14.54
CA GLU A 105 29.62 16.61 -15.15
C GLU A 105 29.50 15.92 -16.50
N THR A 106 30.05 16.53 -17.56
CA THR A 106 30.05 15.98 -18.93
C THR A 106 28.65 15.57 -19.46
N GLY A 107 27.60 16.31 -19.06
CA GLY A 107 26.21 16.00 -19.43
C GLY A 107 25.59 14.83 -18.65
N THR A 108 26.24 14.37 -17.58
CA THR A 108 25.72 13.33 -16.69
C THR A 108 25.39 13.97 -15.34
N THR A 109 24.20 13.66 -14.81
CA THR A 109 23.78 14.14 -13.49
C THR A 109 24.07 13.07 -12.44
N TYR A 110 24.63 13.49 -11.32
CA TYR A 110 24.97 12.64 -10.18
C TYR A 110 24.24 13.14 -8.94
N ILE A 111 23.58 12.25 -8.22
CA ILE A 111 22.94 12.55 -6.93
C ILE A 111 23.77 11.88 -5.84
N VAL A 112 24.36 12.67 -4.95
CA VAL A 112 25.15 12.20 -3.82
C VAL A 112 24.23 12.08 -2.61
N MET A 113 24.23 10.91 -1.97
CA MET A 113 23.31 10.58 -0.89
C MET A 113 23.98 9.77 0.22
N GLU A 114 23.26 9.64 1.33
CA GLU A 114 23.61 8.78 2.45
C GLU A 114 23.88 7.34 1.98
N LEU A 115 25.04 6.80 2.34
CA LEU A 115 25.30 5.37 2.20
C LEU A 115 24.67 4.63 3.39
N VAL A 116 23.49 4.04 3.17
CA VAL A 116 22.81 3.27 4.20
C VAL A 116 23.32 1.83 4.20
N GLN A 117 23.83 1.38 5.35
CA GLN A 117 24.24 -0.01 5.57
C GLN A 117 23.03 -0.86 5.97
N ALA A 118 22.23 -1.23 4.99
CA ALA A 118 21.00 -2.00 5.18
C ALA A 118 20.74 -2.91 3.97
N VAL A 119 19.93 -3.95 4.17
CA VAL A 119 19.34 -4.71 3.05
C VAL A 119 18.04 -4.02 2.63
N THR A 120 17.66 -4.14 1.36
CA THR A 120 16.35 -3.70 0.90
C THR A 120 15.26 -4.70 1.28
N LEU A 121 14.00 -4.28 1.31
CA LEU A 121 12.88 -5.13 1.73
C LEU A 121 12.67 -6.33 0.77
N ASP A 122 12.89 -6.13 -0.54
CA ASP A 122 12.90 -7.24 -1.51
C ASP A 122 13.99 -8.27 -1.22
N GLN A 123 15.20 -7.83 -0.87
CA GLN A 123 16.30 -8.71 -0.49
C GLN A 123 15.99 -9.44 0.82
N LEU A 124 15.39 -8.75 1.79
CA LEU A 124 15.02 -9.32 3.08
C LEU A 124 13.97 -10.42 2.90
N VAL A 125 12.92 -10.17 2.12
CA VAL A 125 11.86 -11.13 1.80
C VAL A 125 12.41 -12.27 0.93
N ALA A 126 13.29 -12.00 -0.03
CA ALA A 126 13.93 -13.05 -0.82
C ALA A 126 14.78 -14.01 0.05
N GLN A 127 15.38 -13.50 1.13
CA GLN A 127 16.18 -14.31 2.06
C GLN A 127 15.34 -15.06 3.08
N ARG A 128 14.25 -14.47 3.58
CA ARG A 128 13.47 -14.99 4.72
C ARG A 128 12.09 -15.54 4.35
N GLY A 129 11.59 -15.25 3.17
CA GLY A 129 10.18 -15.40 2.80
C GLY A 129 9.33 -14.26 3.35
N ALA A 130 8.02 -14.48 3.40
CA ALA A 130 7.04 -13.64 4.08
C ALA A 130 7.50 -13.29 5.51
N LEU A 131 7.30 -12.03 5.91
CA LEU A 131 7.72 -11.52 7.21
C LEU A 131 6.58 -11.64 8.25
N PRO A 132 6.91 -11.81 9.54
CA PRO A 132 5.92 -11.77 10.61
C PRO A 132 5.15 -10.45 10.63
N ALA A 133 3.85 -10.50 10.96
CA ALA A 133 2.97 -9.34 10.97
C ALA A 133 3.53 -8.18 11.82
N GLU A 134 4.07 -8.46 13.01
CA GLU A 134 4.70 -7.44 13.88
C GLU A 134 5.84 -6.68 13.18
N THR A 135 6.69 -7.40 12.44
CA THR A 135 7.77 -6.78 11.66
C THR A 135 7.22 -5.91 10.54
N VAL A 136 6.13 -6.34 9.88
CA VAL A 136 5.49 -5.57 8.82
C VAL A 136 4.80 -4.32 9.38
N VAL A 137 4.21 -4.37 10.58
CA VAL A 137 3.66 -3.20 11.29
C VAL A 137 4.75 -2.17 11.59
N ASP A 138 5.91 -2.61 12.08
CA ASP A 138 7.07 -1.73 12.33
C ASP A 138 7.57 -1.05 11.05
N ILE A 139 7.61 -1.80 9.94
CA ILE A 139 7.97 -1.28 8.63
C ILE A 139 6.94 -0.27 8.14
N ALA A 140 5.65 -0.61 8.22
CA ALA A 140 4.54 0.24 7.81
C ALA A 140 4.56 1.57 8.56
N THR A 141 4.76 1.53 9.88
CA THR A 141 4.77 2.72 10.74
C THR A 141 5.89 3.69 10.35
N GLN A 142 7.11 3.19 10.15
CA GLN A 142 8.25 4.03 9.79
C GLN A 142 8.18 4.53 8.35
N ALA A 143 7.75 3.68 7.40
CA ALA A 143 7.58 4.08 6.00
C ALA A 143 6.49 5.13 5.84
N LEU A 144 5.37 4.97 6.56
CA LEU A 144 4.29 5.95 6.58
C LEU A 144 4.76 7.30 7.13
N ALA A 145 5.49 7.31 8.25
CA ALA A 145 6.03 8.54 8.83
C ALA A 145 6.98 9.26 7.85
N ALA A 146 7.85 8.52 7.16
CA ALA A 146 8.75 9.08 6.15
C ALA A 146 7.97 9.71 4.96
N LEU A 147 6.89 9.06 4.52
CA LEU A 147 6.01 9.59 3.48
C LEU A 147 5.26 10.84 3.95
N GLU A 148 4.71 10.84 5.17
CA GLU A 148 4.04 12.01 5.75
C GLU A 148 4.98 13.22 5.80
N THR A 149 6.23 13.04 6.25
CA THR A 149 7.24 14.10 6.26
C THR A 149 7.53 14.64 4.86
N ALA A 150 7.64 13.76 3.86
CA ALA A 150 7.84 14.17 2.47
C ALA A 150 6.63 14.92 1.90
N HIS A 151 5.42 14.41 2.11
CA HIS A 151 4.18 15.01 1.62
C HIS A 151 3.95 16.39 2.26
N ALA A 152 4.25 16.55 3.55
CA ALA A 152 4.18 17.85 4.23
C ALA A 152 5.16 18.89 3.65
N ALA A 153 6.27 18.44 3.06
CA ALA A 153 7.22 19.28 2.34
C ALA A 153 6.86 19.49 0.84
N GLY A 154 5.71 18.98 0.39
CA GLY A 154 5.27 19.05 -1.01
C GLY A 154 6.02 18.09 -1.95
N VAL A 155 6.61 17.03 -1.42
CA VAL A 155 7.34 16.01 -2.19
C VAL A 155 6.53 14.73 -2.25
N VAL A 156 6.14 14.31 -3.46
CA VAL A 156 5.58 12.97 -3.73
C VAL A 156 6.72 12.05 -4.14
N HIS A 157 6.76 10.83 -3.60
CA HIS A 157 7.85 9.88 -3.82
C HIS A 157 7.79 9.23 -5.21
N ARG A 158 6.61 8.85 -5.69
CA ARG A 158 6.32 8.31 -7.04
C ARG A 158 6.85 6.91 -7.37
N ASP A 159 7.60 6.28 -6.46
CA ASP A 159 8.29 5.01 -6.70
C ASP A 159 8.45 4.22 -5.40
N VAL A 160 7.43 4.21 -4.55
CA VAL A 160 7.45 3.38 -3.34
C VAL A 160 7.36 1.92 -3.76
N LYS A 161 8.34 1.11 -3.35
CA LYS A 161 8.40 -0.33 -3.66
C LYS A 161 9.36 -1.04 -2.71
N PRO A 162 9.33 -2.39 -2.63
CA PRO A 162 10.23 -3.14 -1.76
C PRO A 162 11.73 -2.81 -1.95
N ALA A 163 12.19 -2.60 -3.18
CA ALA A 163 13.59 -2.25 -3.45
C ALA A 163 14.02 -0.86 -2.93
N ASN A 164 13.06 0.02 -2.61
CA ASN A 164 13.32 1.38 -2.11
C ASN A 164 13.11 1.51 -0.59
N LEU A 165 12.67 0.45 0.10
CA LEU A 165 12.66 0.39 1.56
C LEU A 165 13.89 -0.36 2.06
N MET A 166 14.75 0.35 2.79
CA MET A 166 15.97 -0.19 3.37
C MET A 166 15.75 -0.53 4.85
N VAL A 167 16.05 -1.77 5.24
CA VAL A 167 15.80 -2.31 6.59
C VAL A 167 17.13 -2.65 7.27
N ALA A 168 17.43 -1.96 8.37
CA ALA A 168 18.60 -2.17 9.22
C ALA A 168 18.20 -2.48 10.66
N GLY A 169 18.01 -3.76 10.96
CA GLY A 169 17.48 -4.18 12.27
C GLY A 169 16.06 -3.64 12.45
N SER A 170 15.86 -2.73 13.39
CA SER A 170 14.57 -2.08 13.65
C SER A 170 14.38 -0.74 12.91
N ARG A 171 15.38 -0.27 12.15
CA ARG A 171 15.31 1.00 11.43
C ARG A 171 14.92 0.78 9.98
N VAL A 172 13.96 1.57 9.50
CA VAL A 172 13.54 1.60 8.09
C VAL A 172 13.84 2.97 7.50
N LYS A 173 14.41 2.98 6.30
CA LYS A 173 14.68 4.18 5.52
C LYS A 173 14.10 4.05 4.12
N LEU A 174 13.39 5.08 3.68
CA LEU A 174 12.87 5.22 2.33
C LEU A 174 13.90 5.93 1.45
N ALA A 175 14.32 5.22 0.39
CA ALA A 175 15.32 5.65 -0.58
C ALA A 175 14.67 6.03 -1.92
N ASP A 176 15.41 6.75 -2.76
CA ASP A 176 15.06 6.97 -4.16
C ASP A 176 13.71 7.67 -4.41
N PHE A 177 13.58 8.91 -3.89
CA PHE A 177 12.43 9.82 -4.04
C PHE A 177 12.12 10.25 -5.49
N GLY A 178 11.88 9.31 -6.41
CA GLY A 178 11.36 9.57 -7.76
C GLY A 178 12.12 10.60 -8.60
N ILE A 179 13.30 11.06 -8.16
CA ILE A 179 14.01 12.24 -8.66
C ILE A 179 14.33 12.09 -10.17
N ALA A 180 14.41 10.83 -10.63
CA ALA A 180 14.73 10.45 -12.00
C ALA A 180 13.51 10.04 -12.86
N GLN A 181 12.30 9.94 -12.30
CA GLN A 181 11.08 9.47 -12.98
C GLN A 181 10.50 10.50 -13.97
N GLY A 182 11.17 11.65 -14.16
CA GLY A 182 10.67 12.78 -14.94
C GLY A 182 10.43 12.53 -16.43
N TYR A 183 10.97 11.45 -17.01
CA TYR A 183 10.71 11.00 -18.38
C TYR A 183 9.73 9.82 -18.44
N ASP A 184 9.61 9.04 -17.37
CA ASP A 184 8.82 7.81 -17.27
C ASP A 184 7.42 8.05 -16.67
N ASP A 185 6.88 9.26 -16.85
CA ASP A 185 5.44 9.44 -16.69
C ASP A 185 4.77 8.50 -17.70
N PRO A 186 3.95 7.52 -17.27
CA PRO A 186 3.50 6.37 -18.06
C PRO A 186 2.46 6.73 -19.12
N ARG A 187 2.57 7.93 -19.70
CA ARG A 187 2.22 8.11 -21.11
C ARG A 187 3.11 7.14 -21.84
N LEU A 188 2.54 5.97 -22.19
CA LEU A 188 3.14 4.91 -22.98
C LEU A 188 4.39 5.41 -23.67
N THR A 189 5.56 4.83 -23.37
CA THR A 189 6.75 5.05 -24.20
C THR A 189 6.31 4.96 -25.66
N THR A 190 6.94 5.68 -26.59
CA THR A 190 6.52 5.73 -28.01
C THR A 190 6.34 4.33 -28.65
N THR A 191 6.82 3.27 -28.00
CA THR A 191 6.73 1.84 -28.36
C THR A 191 5.68 1.02 -27.57
N GLY A 192 4.96 1.60 -26.62
CA GLY A 192 3.94 0.93 -25.80
C GLY A 192 4.47 0.06 -24.66
N ALA A 193 5.74 0.18 -24.30
CA ALA A 193 6.36 -0.60 -23.23
C ALA A 193 6.46 0.20 -21.92
N ILE A 194 5.91 -0.33 -20.83
CA ILE A 194 6.14 0.21 -19.48
C ILE A 194 7.55 -0.19 -19.05
N ILE A 195 8.39 0.78 -18.73
CA ILE A 195 9.71 0.54 -18.12
C ILE A 195 9.51 0.46 -16.61
N GLY A 196 9.80 -0.69 -16.01
CA GLY A 196 9.62 -0.97 -14.58
C GLY A 196 8.59 -2.05 -14.28
N SER A 197 8.42 -2.40 -13.00
CA SER A 197 7.40 -3.35 -12.57
C SER A 197 6.10 -2.62 -12.23
N PRO A 198 5.02 -2.76 -13.03
CA PRO A 198 3.76 -2.05 -12.80
C PRO A 198 2.99 -2.54 -11.57
N SER A 199 3.43 -3.62 -10.91
CA SER A 199 2.69 -4.27 -9.82
C SER A 199 2.57 -3.44 -8.53
N SER A 200 3.30 -2.33 -8.41
CA SER A 200 3.17 -1.35 -7.32
C SER A 200 2.57 0.00 -7.77
N MET A 201 2.33 0.18 -9.07
CA MET A 201 1.82 1.43 -9.61
C MET A 201 0.32 1.58 -9.31
N ALA A 202 -0.09 2.79 -8.91
CA ALA A 202 -1.49 3.07 -8.60
C ALA A 202 -2.38 3.10 -9.87
N PRO A 203 -3.66 2.71 -9.79
CA PRO A 203 -4.58 2.66 -10.93
C PRO A 203 -4.67 4.00 -11.69
N GLU A 204 -4.76 5.11 -10.96
CA GLU A 204 -4.84 6.45 -11.54
C GLU A 204 -3.59 6.82 -12.36
N ARG A 205 -2.41 6.30 -11.95
CA ARG A 205 -1.15 6.50 -12.69
C ARG A 205 -1.16 5.75 -14.01
N LEU A 206 -1.70 4.53 -14.03
CA LEU A 206 -1.88 3.76 -15.26
C LEU A 206 -2.86 4.41 -16.23
N GLN A 207 -3.81 5.18 -15.71
CA GLN A 207 -4.75 5.99 -16.49
C GLN A 207 -4.16 7.34 -16.94
N GLY A 208 -2.92 7.65 -16.57
CA GLY A 208 -2.20 8.85 -16.99
C GLY A 208 -2.34 10.06 -16.06
N ALA A 209 -2.92 9.90 -14.86
CA ALA A 209 -2.95 10.96 -13.86
C ALA A 209 -1.55 11.22 -13.27
N GLU A 210 -1.34 12.44 -12.76
CA GLU A 210 -0.12 12.75 -12.02
C GLU A 210 -0.08 11.99 -10.69
N ALA A 211 1.14 11.66 -10.23
CA ALA A 211 1.33 11.05 -8.92
C ALA A 211 0.98 12.02 -7.80
N THR A 212 0.18 11.55 -6.86
CA THR A 212 -0.26 12.29 -5.67
C THR A 212 0.21 11.57 -4.40
N PRO A 213 0.09 12.20 -3.21
CA PRO A 213 0.26 11.49 -1.94
C PRO A 213 -0.55 10.18 -1.84
N ALA A 214 -1.77 10.15 -2.37
CA ALA A 214 -2.59 8.95 -2.40
C ALA A 214 -1.97 7.84 -3.28
N SER A 215 -1.26 8.20 -4.34
CA SER A 215 -0.56 7.23 -5.20
C SER A 215 0.62 6.57 -4.46
N ASP A 216 1.34 7.31 -3.62
CA ASP A 216 2.39 6.75 -2.77
C ASP A 216 1.81 5.79 -1.72
N LEU A 217 0.63 6.12 -1.17
CA LEU A 217 -0.08 5.27 -0.20
C LEU A 217 -0.54 3.95 -0.82
N TRP A 218 -1.03 3.95 -2.07
CA TRP A 218 -1.29 2.70 -2.81
C TRP A 218 -0.02 1.85 -2.93
N ALA A 219 1.08 2.47 -3.36
CA ALA A 219 2.34 1.79 -3.57
C ALA A 219 2.94 1.26 -2.24
N LEU A 220 2.70 1.95 -1.12
CA LEU A 220 2.95 1.43 0.22
C LEU A 220 2.09 0.19 0.51
N GLY A 221 0.78 0.22 0.24
CA GLY A 221 -0.12 -0.93 0.41
C GLY A 221 0.38 -2.17 -0.34
N ALA A 222 0.78 -2.01 -1.60
CA ALA A 222 1.34 -3.10 -2.41
C ALA A 222 2.67 -3.63 -1.83
N THR A 223 3.49 -2.73 -1.29
CA THR A 223 4.77 -3.06 -0.64
C THR A 223 4.58 -3.82 0.67
N LEU A 224 3.57 -3.46 1.47
CA LEU A 224 3.23 -4.13 2.72
C LEU A 224 2.61 -5.52 2.45
N PHE A 225 1.75 -5.63 1.43
CA PHE A 225 1.28 -6.93 0.95
C PHE A 225 2.46 -7.83 0.59
N PHE A 226 3.42 -7.34 -0.19
CA PHE A 226 4.62 -8.11 -0.55
C PHE A 226 5.42 -8.55 0.67
N ALA A 227 5.59 -7.68 1.67
CA ALA A 227 6.30 -8.03 2.90
C ALA A 227 5.59 -9.14 3.68
N LEU A 228 4.26 -9.11 3.72
CA LEU A 228 3.42 -10.02 4.49
C LEU A 228 3.20 -11.37 3.81
N GLU A 229 3.05 -11.37 2.48
CA GLU A 229 2.67 -12.54 1.68
C GLU A 229 3.87 -13.16 0.95
N GLY A 230 4.94 -12.40 0.76
CA GLY A 230 6.15 -12.82 0.04
C GLY A 230 6.06 -12.73 -1.49
N TYR A 231 4.95 -12.22 -2.03
CA TYR A 231 4.74 -11.99 -3.47
C TYR A 231 3.94 -10.71 -3.70
N MET A 232 4.02 -10.13 -4.90
CA MET A 232 3.30 -8.89 -5.24
C MET A 232 1.81 -9.17 -5.50
N PRO A 233 0.89 -8.29 -5.04
CA PRO A 233 -0.57 -8.56 -5.10
C PRO A 233 -1.11 -8.72 -6.53
N PHE A 234 -0.65 -7.84 -7.42
CA PHE A 234 -1.18 -7.74 -8.79
C PHE A 234 -0.26 -8.33 -9.86
N GLU A 235 0.89 -8.88 -9.48
CA GLU A 235 1.85 -9.40 -10.45
C GLU A 235 1.29 -10.64 -11.16
N ARG A 236 1.34 -10.63 -12.49
CA ARG A 236 0.89 -11.72 -13.36
C ARG A 236 1.98 -12.07 -14.37
N GLN A 237 1.78 -13.16 -15.12
CA GLN A 237 2.75 -13.65 -16.11
C GLN A 237 3.02 -12.68 -17.26
N THR A 238 2.10 -11.74 -17.54
CA THR A 238 2.27 -10.74 -18.60
C THR A 238 2.01 -9.34 -18.05
N THR A 239 2.64 -8.34 -18.67
CA THR A 239 2.41 -6.93 -18.34
C THR A 239 0.94 -6.55 -18.51
N ALA A 240 0.29 -6.96 -19.60
CA ALA A 240 -1.12 -6.68 -19.83
C ALA A 240 -2.03 -7.29 -18.75
N ALA A 241 -1.75 -8.52 -18.31
CA ALA A 241 -2.49 -9.14 -17.22
C ALA A 241 -2.25 -8.45 -15.88
N THR A 242 -1.02 -7.99 -15.62
CA THR A 242 -0.67 -7.23 -14.41
C THR A 242 -1.41 -5.89 -14.38
N LEU A 243 -1.46 -5.18 -15.52
CA LEU A 243 -2.22 -3.93 -15.64
C LEU A 243 -3.71 -4.15 -15.41
N ASN A 244 -4.29 -5.20 -16.01
CA ASN A 244 -5.68 -5.55 -15.76
C ASN A 244 -5.91 -5.84 -14.28
N ALA A 245 -5.04 -6.64 -13.65
CA ALA A 245 -5.15 -6.97 -12.23
C ALA A 245 -5.11 -5.72 -11.33
N VAL A 246 -4.20 -4.77 -11.60
CA VAL A 246 -4.16 -3.48 -10.86
C VAL A 246 -5.47 -2.70 -11.00
N LEU A 247 -6.10 -2.74 -12.18
CA LEU A 247 -7.30 -1.96 -12.46
C LEU A 247 -8.60 -2.62 -11.98
N THR A 248 -8.66 -3.94 -11.89
CA THR A 248 -9.93 -4.68 -11.73
C THR A 248 -9.97 -5.66 -10.56
N GLU A 249 -8.85 -6.00 -9.94
CA GLU A 249 -8.81 -7.04 -8.90
C GLU A 249 -8.62 -6.46 -7.50
N HIS A 250 -9.13 -7.17 -6.50
CA HIS A 250 -8.88 -6.90 -5.09
C HIS A 250 -7.97 -8.01 -4.52
N PRO A 251 -6.83 -7.65 -3.90
CA PRO A 251 -5.89 -8.65 -3.40
C PRO A 251 -6.47 -9.37 -2.18
N ARG A 252 -6.24 -10.68 -2.11
CA ARG A 252 -6.67 -11.54 -1.00
C ARG A 252 -5.47 -11.89 -0.14
N LEU A 253 -5.59 -11.69 1.16
CA LEU A 253 -4.59 -12.09 2.15
C LEU A 253 -4.76 -13.57 2.50
N SER A 254 -3.66 -14.24 2.81
CA SER A 254 -3.64 -15.69 3.07
C SER A 254 -4.13 -16.07 4.46
N GLY A 255 -4.29 -15.11 5.37
CA GLY A 255 -4.74 -15.36 6.74
C GLY A 255 -5.34 -14.13 7.43
N PRO A 256 -5.88 -14.33 8.65
CA PRO A 256 -6.41 -13.24 9.44
C PRO A 256 -5.27 -12.35 9.91
N HIS A 257 -5.28 -11.11 9.43
CA HIS A 257 -4.33 -10.08 9.83
C HIS A 257 -5.15 -8.92 10.38
N PRO A 258 -5.46 -8.89 11.68
CA PRO A 258 -6.36 -7.89 12.23
C PRO A 258 -5.83 -6.49 11.90
N VAL A 259 -4.60 -6.13 12.27
CA VAL A 259 -4.14 -4.77 11.94
C VAL A 259 -3.78 -4.58 10.48
N LEU A 260 -2.96 -5.48 9.92
CA LEU A 260 -2.40 -5.26 8.59
C LEU A 260 -3.40 -5.50 7.47
N GLY A 261 -4.43 -6.30 7.68
CA GLY A 261 -5.45 -6.60 6.67
C GLY A 261 -6.19 -5.34 6.24
N PRO A 262 -6.93 -4.68 7.14
CA PRO A 262 -7.57 -3.38 6.95
C PRO A 262 -6.63 -2.30 6.41
N VAL A 263 -5.39 -2.24 6.91
CA VAL A 263 -4.38 -1.28 6.40
C VAL A 263 -4.08 -1.54 4.93
N ILE A 264 -3.77 -2.78 4.56
CA ILE A 264 -3.41 -3.13 3.19
C ILE A 264 -4.61 -2.98 2.25
N THR A 265 -5.79 -3.47 2.64
CA THR A 265 -7.00 -3.37 1.81
C THR A 265 -7.45 -1.92 1.63
N GLY A 266 -7.43 -1.11 2.69
CA GLY A 266 -7.77 0.32 2.63
C GLY A 266 -6.77 1.15 1.82
N LEU A 267 -5.48 0.81 1.84
CA LEU A 267 -4.46 1.41 0.97
C LEU A 267 -4.61 0.99 -0.50
N LEU A 268 -5.15 -0.20 -0.76
CA LEU A 268 -5.34 -0.78 -2.09
C LEU A 268 -6.77 -0.57 -2.64
N ILE A 269 -7.46 0.47 -2.17
CA ILE A 269 -8.68 0.98 -2.80
C ILE A 269 -8.31 1.73 -4.08
N ALA A 270 -8.94 1.35 -5.20
CA ALA A 270 -8.59 1.85 -6.53
C ALA A 270 -8.87 3.35 -6.69
N ASP A 271 -10.01 3.84 -6.18
CA ASP A 271 -10.34 5.26 -6.17
C ASP A 271 -9.46 6.02 -5.15
N PRO A 272 -8.59 6.95 -5.58
CA PRO A 272 -7.75 7.74 -4.68
C PRO A 272 -8.54 8.55 -3.64
N ALA A 273 -9.79 8.92 -3.93
CA ALA A 273 -10.64 9.69 -3.02
C ALA A 273 -11.34 8.84 -1.95
N ALA A 274 -11.40 7.52 -2.12
CA ALA A 274 -11.90 6.57 -1.12
C ALA A 274 -10.76 5.85 -0.39
N ARG A 275 -9.54 5.91 -0.93
CA ARG A 275 -8.33 5.29 -0.38
C ARG A 275 -7.99 5.85 1.00
N PHE A 276 -7.52 4.99 1.89
CA PHE A 276 -7.15 5.42 3.23
C PHE A 276 -6.07 6.49 3.19
N THR A 277 -6.29 7.53 3.99
CA THR A 277 -5.35 8.60 4.26
C THR A 277 -4.25 8.11 5.20
N ALA A 278 -3.12 8.84 5.24
CA ALA A 278 -2.05 8.54 6.18
C ALA A 278 -2.51 8.60 7.65
N ALA A 279 -3.47 9.49 7.97
CA ALA A 279 -4.03 9.60 9.32
C ALA A 279 -4.80 8.33 9.71
N GLN A 280 -5.66 7.81 8.82
CA GLN A 280 -6.41 6.57 9.02
C GLN A 280 -5.48 5.37 9.20
N VAL A 281 -4.50 5.22 8.30
CA VAL A 281 -3.50 4.13 8.40
C VAL A 281 -2.74 4.20 9.72
N ARG A 282 -2.33 5.40 10.14
CA ARG A 282 -1.61 5.59 11.40
C ARG A 282 -2.47 5.24 12.61
N ALA A 283 -3.77 5.53 12.59
CA ALA A 283 -4.68 5.15 13.67
C ALA A 283 -4.77 3.62 13.79
N LEU A 284 -4.93 2.91 12.67
CA LEU A 284 -4.95 1.44 12.62
C LEU A 284 -3.63 0.82 13.07
N LEU A 285 -2.48 1.35 12.63
CA LEU A 285 -1.18 0.81 13.04
C LEU A 285 -0.93 0.97 14.55
N ARG A 286 -1.53 1.97 15.20
CA ARG A 286 -1.42 2.17 16.65
C ARG A 286 -2.30 1.23 17.47
N SER A 287 -3.35 0.64 16.89
CA SER A 287 -4.17 -0.35 17.58
C SER A 287 -3.50 -1.73 17.63
N ALA A 288 -2.34 -1.91 16.97
CA ALA A 288 -1.55 -3.12 17.10
C ALA A 288 -1.11 -3.35 18.55
N PRO A 289 -1.34 -4.54 19.11
CA PRO A 289 -0.81 -4.87 20.43
C PRO A 289 0.70 -4.68 20.43
N ALA A 290 1.21 -4.01 21.46
CA ALA A 290 2.64 -3.77 21.60
C ALA A 290 3.36 -5.11 21.86
N GLY A 291 3.75 -5.79 20.78
CA GLY A 291 4.55 -7.00 20.84
C GLY A 291 5.84 -6.74 21.61
N GLY A 292 6.02 -7.47 22.72
CA GLY A 292 7.21 -7.38 23.55
C GLY A 292 8.46 -7.65 22.70
N ARG A 293 9.39 -6.69 22.68
CA ARG A 293 10.73 -6.85 22.15
C ARG A 293 11.43 -8.05 22.81
N GLU A 294 11.39 -9.22 22.17
CA GLU A 294 12.39 -10.25 22.41
C GLU A 294 13.45 -10.25 21.30
N PRO A 295 14.74 -10.37 21.65
CA PRO A 295 15.82 -10.37 20.67
C PRO A 295 15.69 -11.59 19.75
N VAL A 296 15.82 -11.37 18.45
CA VAL A 296 15.88 -12.42 17.42
C VAL A 296 17.04 -13.38 17.73
N ALA A 297 16.73 -14.47 18.42
CA ALA A 297 17.60 -15.64 18.54
C ALA A 297 17.37 -16.52 17.30
N ALA A 298 18.46 -16.82 16.60
CA ALA A 298 18.46 -17.69 15.44
C ALA A 298 17.95 -19.09 15.80
N ALA A 299 16.74 -19.44 15.35
CA ALA A 299 16.24 -20.79 15.38
C ALA A 299 16.37 -21.43 13.98
N SER A 300 17.33 -22.34 13.88
CA SER A 300 17.49 -23.27 12.77
C SER A 300 16.43 -24.37 12.82
N SER A 301 15.79 -24.67 11.69
CA SER A 301 15.28 -25.98 11.23
C SER A 301 14.23 -25.69 10.15
N GLY A 302 14.01 -26.46 9.10
CA GLY A 302 14.53 -27.72 8.61
C GLY A 302 13.75 -27.95 7.31
N GLY A 303 14.46 -28.20 6.21
CA GLY A 303 13.84 -28.16 4.88
C GLY A 303 12.82 -29.26 4.62
N LEU A 304 11.73 -28.90 3.93
CA LEU A 304 10.96 -29.83 3.10
C LEU A 304 10.76 -29.24 1.70
N ARG A 305 11.52 -29.77 0.74
CA ARG A 305 11.32 -29.60 -0.71
C ARG A 305 10.00 -30.26 -1.11
N ARG A 306 9.09 -29.51 -1.73
CA ARG A 306 7.99 -30.09 -2.53
C ARG A 306 8.13 -29.68 -4.00
N LYS A 307 8.45 -30.67 -4.84
CA LYS A 307 8.48 -30.56 -6.31
C LYS A 307 7.05 -30.68 -6.83
N HIS A 308 6.60 -29.75 -7.66
CA HIS A 308 5.51 -30.03 -8.60
C HIS A 308 5.91 -29.65 -10.03
N ARG A 309 5.50 -30.55 -10.92
CA ARG A 309 6.00 -30.78 -12.26
C ARG A 309 5.27 -29.89 -13.26
N VAL A 310 6.05 -29.39 -14.23
CA VAL A 310 5.59 -28.86 -15.51
C VAL A 310 4.80 -29.94 -16.26
N LEU A 311 3.65 -29.59 -16.82
CA LEU A 311 3.13 -30.23 -18.02
C LEU A 311 2.53 -29.18 -18.96
N ALA A 312 3.03 -29.21 -20.19
CA ALA A 312 2.71 -28.32 -21.30
C ALA A 312 1.72 -28.96 -22.27
N SER A 313 0.90 -28.14 -22.94
CA SER A 313 0.43 -28.24 -24.36
C SER A 313 -0.64 -27.15 -24.57
N ALA A 314 -0.40 -26.04 -25.28
CA ALA A 314 -0.34 -25.83 -26.74
C ALA A 314 -1.62 -26.31 -27.47
N ILE A 315 -2.40 -25.47 -28.18
CA ILE A 315 -2.15 -25.03 -29.58
C ILE A 315 -3.15 -23.90 -30.01
N ALA A 316 -2.59 -22.84 -30.65
CA ALA A 316 -2.99 -22.02 -31.83
C ALA A 316 -4.46 -21.56 -32.10
N ALA A 317 -4.80 -20.44 -32.75
CA ALA A 317 -4.12 -19.27 -33.33
C ALA A 317 -5.20 -18.26 -33.84
N VAL A 318 -4.88 -16.96 -33.79
CA VAL A 318 -5.09 -15.81 -34.73
C VAL A 318 -6.27 -15.94 -35.74
N VAL A 319 -7.19 -14.98 -35.98
CA VAL A 319 -7.05 -13.66 -36.63
C VAL A 319 -8.41 -12.91 -36.55
N LEU A 320 -8.45 -11.62 -36.19
CA LEU A 320 -8.95 -10.50 -37.03
C LEU A 320 -9.19 -9.21 -36.23
N PHE A 321 -8.39 -8.22 -36.63
CA PHE A 321 -8.54 -6.78 -36.45
C PHE A 321 -9.94 -6.27 -36.86
N GLY A 322 -10.39 -5.21 -36.19
CA GLY A 322 -11.02 -4.09 -36.87
C GLY A 322 -12.43 -3.71 -36.41
N GLY A 323 -12.53 -2.53 -35.79
CA GLY A 323 -13.76 -1.73 -35.77
C GLY A 323 -14.10 -1.19 -34.39
N GLY A 324 -13.96 0.13 -34.18
CA GLY A 324 -14.55 0.76 -32.99
C GLY A 324 -13.99 2.08 -32.50
N LEU A 325 -13.26 2.85 -33.31
CA LEU A 325 -13.05 4.28 -33.06
C LEU A 325 -14.39 5.00 -33.33
N ALA A 326 -15.29 5.06 -32.35
CA ALA A 326 -16.38 6.04 -32.23
C ALA A 326 -17.29 5.67 -31.03
N LEU A 327 -17.01 6.28 -29.88
CA LEU A 327 -18.00 6.82 -28.93
C LEU A 327 -17.22 7.55 -27.82
N GLY A 328 -16.57 8.65 -28.22
CA GLY A 328 -16.15 9.69 -27.29
C GLY A 328 -17.26 10.73 -27.21
N ARG A 329 -17.87 10.87 -26.03
CA ARG A 329 -18.45 12.08 -25.40
C ARG A 329 -19.59 11.68 -24.46
N PHE A 330 -19.64 12.37 -23.31
CA PHE A 330 -20.43 12.12 -22.09
C PHE A 330 -19.79 11.05 -21.20
N VAL A 331 -19.23 11.32 -20.01
CA VAL A 331 -19.51 12.36 -19.02
C VAL A 331 -18.21 12.79 -18.32
N LEU A 332 -17.94 14.09 -18.33
CA LEU A 332 -17.13 14.81 -17.33
C LEU A 332 -18.12 15.77 -16.64
N ALA A 333 -17.96 15.93 -15.32
CA ALA A 333 -18.90 16.47 -14.30
C ALA A 333 -19.85 15.37 -13.78
N ASP A 334 -19.86 15.03 -12.49
CA ASP A 334 -19.95 15.97 -11.38
C ASP A 334 -18.90 15.86 -10.27
N SER A 335 -18.57 17.05 -9.77
CA SER A 335 -18.05 17.28 -8.42
C SER A 335 -19.27 17.52 -7.52
N GLU A 336 -19.81 16.48 -6.88
CA GLU A 336 -20.79 16.64 -5.82
C GLU A 336 -20.31 15.91 -4.57
N ALA A 337 -20.34 16.60 -3.43
CA ALA A 337 -20.17 16.01 -2.11
C ALA A 337 -21.35 16.42 -1.22
N PRO A 338 -21.81 15.57 -0.26
CA PRO A 338 -21.49 14.15 -0.09
C PRO A 338 -22.75 13.27 -0.19
N ALA A 339 -22.64 12.15 -0.90
CA ALA A 339 -23.51 11.02 -0.63
C ALA A 339 -23.30 10.50 0.81
N LEU A 340 -22.17 10.78 1.47
CA LEU A 340 -21.91 10.37 2.85
C LEU A 340 -22.65 11.25 3.88
N ALA A 341 -23.54 10.65 4.67
CA ALA A 341 -24.22 11.26 5.81
C ALA A 341 -23.54 10.90 7.15
N GLU A 342 -23.94 11.60 8.22
CA GLU A 342 -23.41 11.37 9.58
C GLU A 342 -23.54 9.89 9.99
N PRO A 343 -22.48 9.30 10.58
CA PRO A 343 -22.49 7.92 11.03
C PRO A 343 -23.47 7.72 12.18
N VAL A 344 -23.92 6.49 12.36
CA VAL A 344 -24.80 6.07 13.47
C VAL A 344 -24.06 5.06 14.31
N THR A 345 -24.17 5.18 15.63
CA THR A 345 -23.56 4.23 16.57
C THR A 345 -24.57 3.19 17.04
N TYR A 346 -24.16 1.94 17.23
CA TYR A 346 -25.02 0.90 17.79
C TYR A 346 -24.44 0.21 19.03
N GLY A 347 -25.35 -0.28 19.88
CA GLY A 347 -25.06 -0.93 21.15
C GLY A 347 -25.10 0.01 22.35
N PRO A 348 -24.65 -0.44 23.54
CA PRO A 348 -24.81 0.30 24.79
C PRO A 348 -24.32 1.75 24.73
N GLY A 349 -25.27 2.70 24.87
CA GLY A 349 -24.99 4.13 24.83
C GLY A 349 -24.83 4.74 23.42
N GLY A 350 -25.12 3.97 22.37
CA GLY A 350 -25.17 4.44 20.99
C GLY A 350 -26.54 5.00 20.59
N ASP A 351 -26.62 5.47 19.35
CA ASP A 351 -27.84 6.00 18.74
C ASP A 351 -28.92 4.91 18.55
N LEU A 352 -28.47 3.69 18.28
CA LEU A 352 -29.30 2.48 18.22
C LEU A 352 -28.92 1.56 19.38
N ALA A 353 -29.92 1.03 20.08
CA ALA A 353 -29.68 0.03 21.12
C ALA A 353 -29.12 -1.27 20.54
N ASP A 354 -29.42 -1.59 19.28
CA ASP A 354 -28.91 -2.77 18.58
C ASP A 354 -29.09 -2.66 17.05
N PHE A 355 -28.16 -3.24 16.31
CA PHE A 355 -28.22 -3.35 14.85
C PHE A 355 -27.59 -4.69 14.46
N ASP A 356 -28.45 -5.66 14.14
CA ASP A 356 -28.06 -7.04 13.88
C ASP A 356 -28.78 -7.53 12.62
N THR A 357 -28.12 -7.38 11.48
CA THR A 357 -28.68 -7.74 10.18
C THR A 357 -27.56 -7.97 9.17
N GLY A 358 -27.69 -8.96 8.30
CA GLY A 358 -26.71 -9.18 7.22
C GLY A 358 -26.87 -8.22 6.04
N GLY A 359 -25.93 -8.28 5.09
CA GLY A 359 -26.05 -7.58 3.80
C GLY A 359 -27.33 -7.92 3.02
N ASN A 360 -27.79 -6.98 2.19
CA ASN A 360 -29.01 -7.07 1.37
C ASN A 360 -30.33 -7.11 2.16
N LYS A 361 -30.38 -6.44 3.31
CA LYS A 361 -31.57 -6.29 4.15
C LYS A 361 -32.09 -4.86 4.09
N CYS A 362 -33.41 -4.72 4.13
CA CYS A 362 -34.06 -3.42 4.01
C CYS A 362 -34.99 -3.13 5.18
N GLY A 363 -35.10 -1.88 5.58
CA GLY A 363 -35.98 -1.43 6.66
C GLY A 363 -37.12 -0.54 6.17
N ALA A 364 -38.28 -0.68 6.79
CA ALA A 364 -39.49 0.09 6.44
C ALA A 364 -39.54 1.48 7.06
N GLU A 365 -38.86 1.68 8.18
CA GLU A 365 -38.85 2.94 8.95
C GLU A 365 -37.46 3.60 8.85
N PRO A 366 -37.37 4.94 8.92
CA PRO A 366 -36.07 5.63 8.98
C PRO A 366 -35.25 5.19 10.20
N LEU A 367 -33.92 5.15 10.06
CA LEU A 367 -33.03 4.77 11.18
C LEU A 367 -33.21 5.65 12.42
N SER A 368 -33.62 6.91 12.27
CA SER A 368 -33.90 7.83 13.37
C SER A 368 -35.21 7.56 14.12
N ALA A 369 -36.09 6.72 13.57
CA ALA A 369 -37.40 6.38 14.14
C ALA A 369 -37.40 5.01 14.84
N VAL A 370 -36.31 4.26 14.74
CA VAL A 370 -36.16 2.91 15.32
C VAL A 370 -35.10 2.92 16.40
N ASP A 371 -35.32 2.12 17.44
CA ASP A 371 -34.34 1.91 18.52
C ASP A 371 -33.47 0.67 18.26
N ARG A 372 -34.00 -0.30 17.50
CA ARG A 372 -33.32 -1.54 17.14
C ARG A 372 -33.65 -1.93 15.71
N VAL A 373 -32.70 -2.56 15.04
CA VAL A 373 -32.90 -3.20 13.74
C VAL A 373 -32.41 -4.62 13.84
N THR A 374 -33.30 -5.59 13.62
CA THR A 374 -32.96 -7.02 13.62
C THR A 374 -33.43 -7.69 12.33
N GLU A 375 -32.90 -8.88 12.03
CA GLU A 375 -33.32 -9.67 10.86
C GLU A 375 -34.84 -9.88 10.75
N GLU A 376 -35.54 -10.03 11.88
CA GLU A 376 -36.99 -10.28 11.93
C GLU A 376 -37.83 -9.06 11.51
N GLN A 377 -37.26 -7.86 11.59
CA GLN A 377 -37.94 -6.60 11.28
C GLN A 377 -37.70 -6.13 9.84
N GLY A 378 -36.90 -6.87 9.06
CA GLY A 378 -36.58 -6.55 7.68
C GLY A 378 -37.77 -6.67 6.73
N VAL A 379 -37.82 -5.78 5.74
CA VAL A 379 -38.73 -5.86 4.58
C VAL A 379 -37.98 -6.29 3.33
N SER A 380 -38.72 -6.71 2.29
CA SER A 380 -38.11 -7.05 1.00
C SER A 380 -37.59 -5.80 0.30
N CYS A 381 -36.32 -5.81 -0.10
CA CYS A 381 -35.70 -4.76 -0.90
C CYS A 381 -36.32 -4.59 -2.30
N SER A 382 -37.12 -5.57 -2.75
CA SER A 382 -37.87 -5.44 -4.01
C SER A 382 -39.12 -4.56 -3.91
N SER A 383 -39.52 -4.18 -2.69
CA SER A 383 -40.67 -3.32 -2.38
C SER A 383 -40.21 -1.97 -1.83
N ALA A 384 -41.12 -1.01 -1.67
CA ALA A 384 -40.81 0.29 -1.09
C ALA A 384 -40.20 0.15 0.33
N HIS A 385 -39.07 0.80 0.57
CA HIS A 385 -38.33 0.75 1.85
C HIS A 385 -37.59 2.06 2.11
N ARG A 386 -37.23 2.32 3.38
CA ARG A 386 -36.57 3.57 3.79
C ARG A 386 -35.06 3.48 3.73
N PHE A 387 -34.50 2.30 4.01
CA PHE A 387 -33.07 2.08 3.93
C PHE A 387 -32.74 0.65 3.48
N GLU A 388 -31.58 0.50 2.87
CA GLU A 388 -31.03 -0.79 2.41
C GLU A 388 -29.58 -0.94 2.87
N VAL A 389 -29.25 -2.07 3.50
CA VAL A 389 -27.89 -2.45 3.85
C VAL A 389 -27.22 -3.00 2.59
N PHE A 390 -26.27 -2.26 2.04
CA PHE A 390 -25.60 -2.61 0.78
C PHE A 390 -24.24 -3.27 0.97
N ALA A 391 -23.67 -3.16 2.17
CA ALA A 391 -22.47 -3.86 2.55
C ALA A 391 -22.41 -3.97 4.07
N ASP A 392 -21.79 -5.04 4.53
CA ASP A 392 -21.29 -5.24 5.88
C ASP A 392 -19.82 -5.61 5.77
N ASP A 393 -19.05 -5.28 6.81
CA ASP A 393 -17.65 -5.68 6.89
C ASP A 393 -17.33 -6.05 8.34
N GLU A 394 -16.75 -7.22 8.52
CA GLU A 394 -16.21 -7.64 9.81
C GLU A 394 -14.83 -7.01 9.98
N LEU A 395 -14.79 -5.96 10.79
CA LEU A 395 -13.54 -5.40 11.25
C LEU A 395 -12.78 -6.44 12.03
N PHE A 396 -11.54 -6.72 11.58
CA PHE A 396 -10.60 -7.53 12.33
C PHE A 396 -11.15 -8.92 12.68
N SER A 397 -11.30 -9.83 11.70
CA SER A 397 -11.77 -11.23 11.87
C SER A 397 -11.98 -11.62 13.33
N SER A 398 -13.25 -11.70 13.73
CA SER A 398 -13.88 -11.71 15.08
C SER A 398 -13.35 -12.68 16.16
N VAL A 399 -12.13 -13.19 16.01
CA VAL A 399 -11.54 -14.27 16.78
C VAL A 399 -10.39 -13.79 17.69
N ASP A 400 -10.06 -12.49 17.70
CA ASP A 400 -9.01 -11.96 18.57
C ASP A 400 -9.60 -11.30 19.83
N PRO A 401 -9.68 -12.03 20.97
CA PRO A 401 -10.20 -11.49 22.22
C PRO A 401 -9.31 -10.38 22.80
N ASP A 402 -8.06 -10.23 22.35
CA ASP A 402 -7.13 -9.22 22.85
C ASP A 402 -7.26 -7.88 22.09
N LEU A 403 -8.15 -7.79 21.10
CA LEU A 403 -8.32 -6.59 20.31
C LEU A 403 -9.05 -5.49 21.09
N ALA A 404 -8.29 -4.44 21.42
CA ALA A 404 -8.81 -3.23 22.05
C ALA A 404 -9.69 -2.43 21.07
N TYR A 405 -10.70 -1.73 21.60
CA TYR A 405 -11.50 -0.80 20.80
C TYR A 405 -10.58 0.28 20.21
N PRO A 406 -10.57 0.50 18.88
CA PRO A 406 -9.62 1.42 18.25
C PRO A 406 -9.93 2.91 18.53
N GLY A 407 -11.05 3.20 19.20
CA GLY A 407 -11.55 4.54 19.47
C GLY A 407 -12.62 4.97 18.46
N ALA A 408 -13.57 5.80 18.92
CA ALA A 408 -14.76 6.15 18.14
C ALA A 408 -14.43 6.87 16.82
N GLU A 409 -13.49 7.81 16.84
CA GLU A 409 -13.06 8.55 15.64
C GLU A 409 -12.45 7.61 14.60
N ALA A 410 -11.51 6.75 15.02
CA ALA A 410 -10.89 5.77 14.12
C ALA A 410 -11.91 4.78 13.55
N MET A 411 -12.92 4.42 14.35
CA MET A 411 -14.01 3.56 13.92
C MET A 411 -14.84 4.19 12.81
N VAL A 412 -15.30 5.42 13.05
CA VAL A 412 -16.08 6.19 12.08
C VAL A 412 -15.29 6.37 10.78
N ASP A 413 -14.02 6.74 10.89
CA ASP A 413 -13.16 6.96 9.73
C ASP A 413 -12.96 5.70 8.90
N TYR A 414 -12.79 4.54 9.54
CA TYR A 414 -12.70 3.26 8.86
C TYR A 414 -13.98 2.94 8.09
N ALA A 415 -15.11 2.96 8.81
CA ALA A 415 -16.39 2.54 8.26
C ALA A 415 -16.82 3.47 7.12
N ASN A 416 -16.61 4.78 7.25
CA ASN A 416 -16.85 5.74 6.17
C ASN A 416 -15.99 5.43 4.93
N GLY A 417 -14.74 5.01 5.11
CA GLY A 417 -13.87 4.58 4.01
C GLY A 417 -14.40 3.36 3.28
N VAL A 418 -14.77 2.30 4.03
CA VAL A 418 -15.35 1.07 3.47
C VAL A 418 -16.66 1.37 2.74
N CYS A 419 -17.60 2.06 3.39
CA CYS A 419 -18.89 2.38 2.80
C CYS A 419 -18.75 3.29 1.58
N SER A 420 -17.83 4.26 1.61
CA SER A 420 -17.57 5.12 0.46
C SER A 420 -16.97 4.34 -0.72
N ALA A 421 -16.07 3.40 -0.45
CA ALA A 421 -15.47 2.57 -1.49
C ALA A 421 -16.53 1.68 -2.15
N THR A 422 -17.37 1.02 -1.35
CA THR A 422 -18.41 0.13 -1.84
C THR A 422 -19.56 0.88 -2.52
N PHE A 423 -19.92 2.08 -2.06
CA PHE A 423 -20.92 2.92 -2.74
C PHE A 423 -20.47 3.34 -4.14
N ARG A 424 -19.18 3.62 -4.31
CA ARG A 424 -18.60 4.04 -5.60
C ARG A 424 -18.33 2.88 -6.55
N SER A 425 -18.34 1.64 -6.08
CA SER A 425 -18.17 0.46 -6.92
C SER A 425 -19.41 0.16 -7.77
N ASP A 426 -19.32 -0.92 -8.57
CA ASP A 426 -20.43 -1.47 -9.35
C ASP A 426 -21.47 -2.22 -8.49
N THR A 427 -21.27 -2.28 -7.16
CA THR A 427 -22.22 -2.85 -6.20
C THR A 427 -23.53 -2.06 -6.17
N ILE A 428 -23.49 -0.74 -6.40
CA ILE A 428 -24.70 0.10 -6.47
C ILE A 428 -25.09 0.32 -7.94
N ILE A 429 -26.16 -0.37 -8.38
CA ILE A 429 -26.64 -0.38 -9.77
C ILE A 429 -27.66 0.73 -10.05
N ALA A 430 -28.24 1.36 -9.02
CA ALA A 430 -29.32 2.33 -9.18
C ALA A 430 -29.00 3.40 -10.24
N VAL A 431 -29.93 3.55 -11.19
CA VAL A 431 -29.95 4.64 -12.16
C VAL A 431 -30.20 5.94 -11.38
N GLY A 432 -29.13 6.62 -10.95
CA GLY A 432 -29.19 7.88 -10.22
C GLY A 432 -28.48 7.88 -8.87
N LYS A 433 -27.15 7.63 -8.82
CA LYS A 433 -26.34 7.79 -7.61
C LYS A 433 -26.42 9.21 -6.99
N SER A 434 -26.86 10.21 -7.76
CA SER A 434 -27.11 11.59 -7.32
C SER A 434 -28.25 11.70 -6.31
N ASP A 435 -29.22 10.80 -6.36
CA ASP A 435 -30.45 10.88 -5.55
C ASP A 435 -30.31 10.05 -4.27
N LEU A 436 -29.11 9.51 -4.03
CA LEU A 436 -28.81 8.59 -2.94
C LEU A 436 -27.81 9.19 -1.97
N ARG A 437 -27.98 8.83 -0.71
CA ARG A 437 -26.99 9.04 0.34
C ARG A 437 -26.72 7.72 1.05
N PHE A 438 -25.55 7.57 1.62
CA PHE A 438 -25.15 6.45 2.43
C PHE A 438 -24.58 6.91 3.77
N ARG A 439 -24.60 6.05 4.78
CA ARG A 439 -23.93 6.27 6.06
C ARG A 439 -23.34 4.98 6.59
N ALA A 440 -22.31 5.13 7.42
CA ALA A 440 -21.78 4.03 8.20
C ALA A 440 -22.59 3.85 9.50
N ILE A 441 -22.80 2.60 9.89
CA ILE A 441 -23.26 2.21 11.22
C ILE A 441 -22.09 1.52 11.91
N VAL A 442 -21.69 2.02 13.08
CA VAL A 442 -20.46 1.62 13.79
C VAL A 442 -20.74 1.18 15.22
N PRO A 443 -20.01 0.18 15.74
CA PRO A 443 -20.20 -0.27 17.11
C PRO A 443 -19.66 0.74 18.12
N THR A 444 -20.36 0.85 19.25
CA THR A 444 -19.88 1.55 20.44
C THR A 444 -18.77 0.77 21.15
N GLU A 445 -17.95 1.46 21.94
CA GLU A 445 -16.99 0.82 22.85
C GLU A 445 -17.68 -0.15 23.82
N GLY A 446 -18.86 0.22 24.33
CA GLY A 446 -19.64 -0.65 25.22
C GLY A 446 -20.12 -1.93 24.52
N HIS A 447 -20.48 -1.86 23.24
CA HIS A 447 -20.78 -3.06 22.44
C HIS A 447 -19.55 -3.93 22.28
N TRP A 448 -18.41 -3.30 21.93
CA TRP A 448 -17.14 -3.96 21.73
C TRP A 448 -16.68 -4.73 22.97
N ASP A 449 -16.72 -4.09 24.14
CA ASP A 449 -16.32 -4.70 25.41
C ASP A 449 -17.26 -5.82 25.86
N ALA A 450 -18.57 -5.64 25.68
CA ALA A 450 -19.56 -6.68 26.00
C ALA A 450 -19.35 -7.95 25.17
N LYS A 451 -19.02 -7.79 23.88
CA LYS A 451 -18.73 -8.92 22.98
C LYS A 451 -17.39 -9.58 23.32
N ARG A 452 -16.34 -8.81 23.64
CA ARG A 452 -15.05 -9.35 24.11
C ARG A 452 -15.22 -10.23 25.36
N ALA A 453 -16.06 -9.80 26.30
CA ALA A 453 -16.34 -10.56 27.51
C ALA A 453 -17.10 -11.88 27.24
N ALA A 454 -17.93 -11.93 26.20
CA ALA A 454 -18.70 -13.12 25.83
C ALA A 454 -17.85 -14.23 25.17
N ILE A 455 -16.76 -13.86 24.47
CA ILE A 455 -15.84 -14.82 23.81
C ILE A 455 -15.12 -15.73 24.82
N GLY A 456 -14.97 -15.29 26.08
CA GLY A 456 -14.25 -16.04 27.11
C GLY A 456 -15.04 -17.12 27.86
N ASP A 457 -16.36 -17.23 27.66
CA ASP A 457 -17.25 -17.93 28.60
C ASP A 457 -18.05 -19.12 28.02
N ASP A 458 -17.97 -19.45 26.72
CA ASP A 458 -18.75 -20.59 26.17
C ASP A 458 -18.06 -21.37 25.02
N ASP A 459 -18.18 -22.70 25.09
CA ASP A 459 -17.56 -23.73 24.25
C ASP A 459 -18.60 -24.33 23.26
N SER A 460 -19.49 -23.50 22.69
CA SER A 460 -20.57 -24.02 21.82
C SER A 460 -20.94 -23.16 20.60
N ASP A 461 -20.66 -23.70 19.42
CA ASP A 461 -21.47 -23.72 18.18
C ASP A 461 -22.28 -22.48 17.77
N ASN A 462 -21.79 -21.25 17.99
CA ASN A 462 -22.48 -20.06 17.49
C ASN A 462 -21.53 -19.06 16.80
N ASP A 463 -21.08 -19.45 15.61
CA ASP A 463 -20.14 -18.74 14.72
C ASP A 463 -20.54 -17.30 14.33
N GLN A 464 -21.71 -16.79 14.75
CA GLN A 464 -22.23 -15.46 14.38
C GLN A 464 -22.39 -14.48 15.57
N GLN A 465 -22.16 -14.91 16.82
CA GLN A 465 -22.45 -14.04 17.97
C GLN A 465 -21.32 -13.11 18.42
N GLY A 466 -20.17 -13.11 17.74
CA GLY A 466 -18.94 -12.42 18.17
C GLY A 466 -18.39 -11.33 17.25
N SER A 467 -19.02 -11.01 16.12
CA SER A 467 -18.43 -10.10 15.12
C SER A 467 -18.58 -8.62 15.48
N HIS A 468 -17.48 -7.88 15.36
CA HIS A 468 -17.45 -6.42 15.42
C HIS A 468 -17.75 -5.87 14.02
N GLU A 469 -19.02 -5.91 13.63
CA GLU A 469 -19.43 -5.52 12.29
C GLU A 469 -19.57 -4.00 12.14
N ILE A 470 -19.27 -3.52 10.94
CA ILE A 470 -19.78 -2.24 10.46
C ILE A 470 -20.74 -2.48 9.33
N TYR A 471 -21.74 -1.61 9.24
CA TYR A 471 -22.74 -1.69 8.20
C TYR A 471 -22.74 -0.42 7.37
N CYS A 472 -22.94 -0.62 6.08
CA CYS A 472 -23.08 0.45 5.11
C CYS A 472 -24.53 0.50 4.67
N VAL A 473 -25.21 1.58 5.02
CA VAL A 473 -26.63 1.77 4.75
C VAL A 473 -26.84 2.85 3.72
N LEU A 474 -27.72 2.55 2.78
CA LEU A 474 -28.16 3.42 1.70
C LEU A 474 -29.57 3.96 1.99
N GLU A 475 -29.80 5.24 1.69
CA GLU A 475 -31.08 5.95 1.81
C GLU A 475 -31.28 6.86 0.60
N HIS A 476 -32.52 7.29 0.35
CA HIS A 476 -32.77 8.40 -0.57
C HIS A 476 -32.27 9.73 0.02
N ALA A 477 -31.65 10.60 -0.79
CA ALA A 477 -31.05 11.86 -0.34
C ALA A 477 -32.08 12.78 0.37
N ASP A 478 -33.28 12.87 -0.19
CA ASP A 478 -34.42 13.65 0.35
C ASP A 478 -35.17 12.97 1.51
N GLY A 479 -34.80 11.73 1.86
CA GLY A 479 -35.46 10.94 2.91
C GLY A 479 -36.74 10.21 2.46
N ASP A 480 -37.04 10.20 1.17
CA ASP A 480 -38.13 9.42 0.56
C ASP A 480 -37.85 7.90 0.56
N GLU A 481 -38.86 7.11 0.17
CA GLU A 481 -38.73 5.65 0.04
C GLU A 481 -38.03 5.25 -1.27
N LEU A 482 -37.06 4.37 -1.14
CA LEU A 482 -36.49 3.62 -2.25
C LEU A 482 -37.57 2.67 -2.79
N GLN A 483 -37.91 2.79 -4.06
CA GLN A 483 -39.01 2.02 -4.68
C GLN A 483 -38.61 0.58 -5.03
N SER A 484 -37.31 0.33 -5.15
CA SER A 484 -36.69 -0.96 -5.43
C SER A 484 -35.23 -0.95 -4.97
N SER A 485 -34.65 -2.13 -4.81
CA SER A 485 -33.24 -2.29 -4.43
C SER A 485 -32.33 -1.52 -5.37
N ALA A 486 -31.35 -0.84 -4.78
CA ALA A 486 -30.31 -0.10 -5.47
C ALA A 486 -29.01 -0.92 -5.60
N VAL A 487 -28.98 -2.12 -5.03
CA VAL A 487 -27.81 -2.99 -4.92
C VAL A 487 -27.82 -4.06 -6.02
N ALA A 488 -26.64 -4.40 -6.51
CA ALA A 488 -26.42 -5.49 -7.46
C ALA A 488 -26.83 -6.84 -6.86
N SER A 489 -27.69 -7.56 -7.58
CA SER A 489 -28.10 -8.94 -7.26
C SER A 489 -27.00 -9.97 -7.55
#